data_AF-U5CUW7-F1
#
_entry.id   AF-U5CUW7-F1
#
_cell.length_a   1.000
_cell.length_b   1.000
_cell.length_c   1.000
_cell.angle_alpha   90.00
_cell.angle_beta   90.00
_cell.angle_gamma   90.00
#
_symmetry.space_group_name_H-M   'P 1'
#
loop_
_entity.id
_entity.type
_entity.pdbx_description
1 polymer ?
#
loop_
_entity_poly.entity_id
_entity_poly.type
_entity_poly.pdbx_seq_one_letter_code
_entity_poly.pdbx_strand_id
1 'polypeptide(L)'
;MIGKIPQEINQLQQLESMDLSNNLFSGGIPLRMSSMNSLGALNLSYNNLSGPIPFADHMSTFDDASTYYGNENLCGPPLPTKCDSPISNNVGDLRTGSPEVRQFWISAGLGFVNGFG
;
A
#
# COMPACT_ATOMS: atom_id res chain seq x y z
N MET A 1 17.28 2.04 -17.98
CA MET A 1 16.16 1.49 -18.77
C MET A 1 14.97 2.45 -18.68
N ILE A 2 14.15 2.54 -19.74
CA ILE A 2 12.91 3.33 -19.77
C ILE A 2 11.74 2.39 -20.10
N GLY A 3 10.56 2.60 -19.51
CA GLY A 3 9.37 1.80 -19.82
C GLY A 3 8.49 1.49 -18.63
N LYS A 4 7.67 0.44 -18.75
CA LYS A 4 6.84 -0.12 -17.66
C LYS A 4 7.39 -1.48 -17.26
N ILE A 5 7.13 -1.88 -16.02
CA ILE A 5 7.41 -3.26 -15.60
C ILE A 5 6.40 -4.18 -16.31
N PRO A 6 6.86 -5.16 -17.10
CA PRO A 6 5.97 -6.06 -17.84
C PRO A 6 5.15 -6.93 -16.89
N GLN A 7 3.91 -7.26 -17.27
CA GLN A 7 3.04 -8.12 -16.44
C GLN A 7 3.55 -9.56 -16.41
N GLU A 8 4.31 -9.95 -17.44
CA GLU A 8 4.91 -11.26 -17.65
C GLU A 8 6.11 -11.53 -16.73
N ILE A 9 6.52 -10.56 -15.91
CA ILE A 9 7.65 -10.72 -14.99
C ILE A 9 7.46 -11.88 -14.00
N ASN A 10 6.20 -12.25 -13.74
CA ASN A 10 5.83 -13.39 -12.92
C ASN A 10 6.19 -14.75 -13.54
N GLN A 11 6.55 -14.82 -14.82
CA GLN A 11 7.04 -16.05 -15.44
C GLN A 11 8.41 -16.48 -14.87
N LEU A 12 9.13 -15.55 -14.25
CA LEU A 12 10.41 -15.79 -13.59
C LEU A 12 10.20 -16.37 -12.18
N GLN A 13 9.56 -17.53 -12.10
CA GLN A 13 9.16 -18.18 -10.84
C GLN A 13 10.33 -18.56 -9.92
N GLN A 14 11.55 -18.67 -10.46
CA GLN A 14 12.77 -19.00 -9.71
C GLN A 14 13.61 -17.76 -9.37
N LEU A 15 13.12 -16.56 -9.67
CA LEU A 15 13.89 -15.35 -9.40
C LEU A 15 13.89 -15.07 -7.89
N GLU A 16 15.09 -15.01 -7.31
CA GLU A 16 15.27 -14.79 -5.87
C GLU A 16 15.61 -13.34 -5.51
N SER A 17 16.23 -12.60 -6.43
CA SER A 17 16.62 -11.21 -6.21
C SER A 17 16.36 -10.38 -7.47
N MET A 18 15.75 -9.22 -7.29
CA MET A 18 15.46 -8.27 -8.35
C MET A 18 15.81 -6.85 -7.91
N ASP A 19 16.83 -6.27 -8.53
CA ASP A 19 17.17 -4.86 -8.38
C ASP A 19 16.87 -4.12 -9.69
N LEU A 20 15.87 -3.24 -9.64
CA LEU A 20 15.50 -2.33 -10.72
C LEU A 20 15.73 -0.88 -10.32
N SER A 21 16.46 -0.62 -9.23
CA SER A 21 16.67 0.73 -8.72
C SER A 21 17.39 1.64 -9.72
N ASN A 22 17.24 2.95 -9.54
CA ASN A 22 17.94 3.97 -10.35
C ASN A 22 17.67 3.83 -11.85
N ASN A 23 16.41 3.58 -12.20
CA ASN A 23 15.95 3.50 -13.59
C ASN A 23 14.84 4.52 -13.84
N LEU A 24 14.31 4.51 -15.05
CA LEU A 24 13.21 5.39 -15.46
C LEU A 24 11.94 4.56 -15.73
N PHE A 25 11.71 3.52 -14.92
CA PHE A 25 10.46 2.77 -15.00
C PHE A 25 9.29 3.63 -14.53
N SER A 26 8.14 3.46 -15.16
CA SER A 26 6.94 4.26 -14.95
C SER A 26 5.69 3.40 -14.92
N GLY A 27 4.58 3.99 -14.46
CA GLY A 27 3.33 3.26 -14.24
C GLY A 27 3.31 2.51 -12.91
N GLY A 28 2.30 1.65 -12.73
CA GLY A 28 2.12 0.90 -11.47
C GLY A 28 2.99 -0.35 -11.37
N ILE A 29 3.22 -0.79 -10.13
CA ILE A 29 3.83 -2.08 -9.83
C ILE A 29 2.82 -3.18 -10.21
N PRO A 30 3.17 -4.13 -11.08
CA PRO A 30 2.27 -5.21 -11.49
C PRO A 30 1.81 -6.06 -10.31
N LEU A 31 0.49 -6.23 -10.14
CA LEU A 31 -0.06 -7.14 -9.14
C LEU A 31 0.46 -8.57 -9.33
N ARG A 32 0.80 -8.97 -10.57
CA ARG A 32 1.37 -10.28 -10.89
C ARG A 32 2.66 -10.59 -10.13
N MET A 33 3.41 -9.58 -9.68
CA MET A 33 4.59 -9.78 -8.84
C MET A 33 4.25 -10.43 -7.49
N SER A 34 3.00 -10.35 -7.02
CA SER A 34 2.54 -11.04 -5.81
C SER A 34 2.68 -12.56 -5.90
N SER A 35 2.67 -13.12 -7.11
CA SER A 35 2.80 -14.56 -7.37
C SER A 35 4.24 -15.07 -7.50
N MET A 36 5.24 -14.21 -7.31
CA MET A 36 6.67 -14.58 -7.42
C MET A 36 7.21 -15.09 -6.09
N ASN A 37 6.81 -16.30 -5.70
CA ASN A 37 7.04 -16.83 -4.36
C ASN A 37 8.51 -17.06 -3.98
N SER A 38 9.42 -17.13 -4.96
CA SER A 38 10.85 -17.33 -4.70
C SER A 38 11.60 -16.02 -4.45
N LEU A 39 10.96 -14.86 -4.68
CA LEU A 39 11.64 -13.57 -4.68
C LEU A 39 11.92 -13.10 -3.24
N GLY A 40 13.14 -13.31 -2.73
CA GLY A 40 13.52 -12.88 -1.38
C GLY A 40 13.98 -11.43 -1.28
N ALA A 41 14.45 -10.82 -2.38
CA ALA A 41 14.97 -9.45 -2.38
C ALA A 41 14.43 -8.63 -3.56
N LEU A 42 13.94 -7.42 -3.27
CA LEU A 42 13.39 -6.50 -4.25
C LEU A 42 13.90 -5.09 -3.97
N ASN A 43 14.33 -4.38 -5.01
CA ASN A 43 14.62 -2.95 -4.94
C ASN A 43 14.04 -2.23 -6.17
N LEU A 44 13.08 -1.33 -5.94
CA LEU A 44 12.41 -0.52 -6.95
C LEU A 44 12.72 0.97 -6.79
N SER A 45 13.67 1.33 -5.92
CA SER A 45 13.93 2.71 -5.53
C SER A 45 14.42 3.57 -6.69
N TYR A 46 14.24 4.88 -6.59
CA TYR A 46 14.69 5.85 -7.59
C TYR A 46 14.22 5.50 -9.01
N ASN A 47 12.90 5.34 -9.16
CA ASN A 47 12.20 5.20 -10.43
C ASN A 47 11.06 6.24 -10.51
N ASN A 48 10.27 6.19 -11.58
CA ASN A 48 9.10 7.05 -11.78
C ASN A 48 7.79 6.24 -11.66
N LEU A 49 7.75 5.24 -10.77
CA LEU A 49 6.57 4.41 -10.53
C LEU A 49 5.46 5.22 -9.85
N SER A 50 4.21 4.82 -10.08
CA SER A 50 3.02 5.57 -9.67
C SER A 50 1.87 4.65 -9.25
N GLY A 51 1.03 5.11 -8.33
CA GLY A 51 -0.16 4.38 -7.88
C GLY A 51 0.10 3.52 -6.64
N PRO A 52 -0.85 2.63 -6.28
CA PRO A 52 -0.76 1.85 -5.06
C PRO A 52 0.34 0.79 -5.14
N ILE A 53 1.10 0.65 -4.05
CA ILE A 53 1.96 -0.51 -3.82
C ILE A 53 1.05 -1.72 -3.58
N PRO A 54 1.16 -2.79 -4.38
CA PRO A 54 0.31 -3.97 -4.23
C PRO A 54 0.64 -4.68 -2.93
N PHE A 55 -0.26 -4.59 -1.96
CA PHE A 55 -0.16 -5.30 -0.68
C PHE A 55 -0.92 -6.64 -0.75
N ALA A 56 -0.43 -7.55 -1.59
CA ALA A 56 -1.02 -8.87 -1.78
C ALA A 56 0.05 -9.96 -1.77
N ASP A 57 -0.28 -11.11 -1.19
CA ASP A 57 0.55 -12.33 -1.15
C ASP A 57 2.02 -12.02 -0.81
N HIS A 58 2.98 -12.46 -1.65
CA HIS A 58 4.40 -12.27 -1.43
C HIS A 58 4.83 -10.80 -1.47
N MET A 59 4.10 -9.89 -2.16
CA MET A 59 4.51 -8.48 -2.15
C MET A 59 4.38 -7.83 -0.76
N SER A 60 3.58 -8.42 0.14
CA SER A 60 3.49 -7.97 1.54
C SER A 60 4.76 -8.23 2.37
N THR A 61 5.67 -9.10 1.91
CA THR A 61 6.92 -9.39 2.63
C THR A 61 7.98 -8.30 2.45
N PHE A 62 7.81 -7.41 1.46
CA PHE A 62 8.68 -6.27 1.22
C PHE A 62 8.14 -5.05 1.94
N ASP A 63 8.32 -5.03 3.26
CA ASP A 63 7.86 -3.99 4.17
C ASP A 63 8.89 -2.85 4.39
N ASP A 64 10.09 -2.97 3.82
CA ASP A 64 11.07 -1.89 3.84
C ASP A 64 10.68 -0.77 2.86
N ALA A 65 10.39 0.41 3.39
CA ALA A 65 10.12 1.63 2.63
C ALA A 65 11.26 2.01 1.68
N SER A 66 12.50 1.63 1.99
CA SER A 66 13.68 1.90 1.16
C SER A 66 13.56 1.26 -0.22
N THR A 67 12.89 0.11 -0.32
CA THR A 67 12.59 -0.59 -1.59
C THR A 67 11.85 0.30 -2.57
N TYR A 68 10.99 1.19 -2.09
CA TYR A 68 10.10 2.01 -2.91
C TYR A 68 10.50 3.49 -2.93
N TYR A 69 11.50 3.87 -2.14
CA TYR A 69 11.93 5.26 -1.97
C TYR A 69 12.32 5.92 -3.30
N GLY A 70 12.08 7.23 -3.43
CA GLY A 70 12.40 7.97 -4.66
C GLY A 70 11.41 7.79 -5.82
N ASN A 71 10.27 7.12 -5.59
CA ASN A 71 9.13 7.08 -6.52
C ASN A 71 8.03 8.02 -6.02
N GLU A 72 8.01 9.25 -6.51
CA GLU A 72 7.17 10.35 -5.98
C GLU A 72 5.66 10.04 -5.98
N ASN A 73 5.19 9.26 -6.96
CA ASN A 73 3.77 8.99 -7.16
C ASN A 73 3.29 7.64 -6.59
N LEU A 74 4.16 6.89 -5.87
CA LEU A 74 3.74 5.67 -5.18
C LEU A 74 3.01 6.00 -3.87
N CYS A 75 2.04 5.16 -3.53
CA CYS A 75 1.25 5.30 -2.31
C CYS A 75 0.91 3.93 -1.70
N GLY A 76 0.53 3.92 -0.43
CA GLY A 76 0.22 2.72 0.35
C GLY A 76 1.42 2.20 1.15
N PRO A 77 1.19 1.25 2.08
CA PRO A 77 2.27 0.65 2.86
C PRO A 77 3.32 -0.02 1.95
N PRO A 78 4.62 0.03 2.30
CA PRO A 78 5.19 0.60 3.54
C PRO A 78 5.49 2.12 3.51
N LEU A 79 5.11 2.83 2.44
CA LEU A 79 5.31 4.29 2.38
C LEU A 79 4.29 5.04 3.26
N PRO A 80 4.66 6.22 3.80
CA PRO A 80 3.73 7.06 4.56
C PRO A 80 2.67 7.73 3.67
N THR A 81 2.90 7.77 2.35
CA THR A 81 1.99 8.34 1.36
C THR A 81 0.70 7.52 1.29
N LYS A 82 -0.45 8.12 1.59
CA LYS A 82 -1.76 7.46 1.45
C LYS A 82 -2.22 7.52 0.00
N CYS A 83 -2.90 6.49 -0.47
CA CYS A 83 -3.52 6.52 -1.78
C CYS A 83 -4.82 7.32 -1.70
N ASP A 84 -4.90 8.43 -2.42
CA ASP A 84 -6.15 9.15 -2.58
C ASP A 84 -7.07 8.33 -3.49
N SER A 85 -8.16 7.82 -2.93
CA SER A 85 -9.27 7.32 -3.75
C SER A 85 -9.77 8.46 -4.65
N PRO A 86 -10.09 8.21 -5.93
CA PRO A 86 -10.68 9.23 -6.77
C PRO A 86 -12.00 9.68 -6.14
N ILE A 87 -12.02 10.90 -5.61
CA ILE A 87 -13.21 11.53 -5.07
C ILE A 87 -14.21 11.65 -6.23
N SER A 88 -15.33 10.93 -6.12
CA SER A 88 -16.54 11.17 -6.88
C SER A 88 -16.96 12.62 -6.64
N ASN A 89 -16.59 13.51 -7.54
CA ASN A 89 -17.11 14.87 -7.58
C ASN A 89 -18.59 14.81 -7.93
N ASN A 90 -19.44 14.55 -6.95
CA ASN A 90 -20.82 15.01 -6.83
C ASN A 90 -21.39 14.48 -5.51
N VAL A 91 -22.14 15.35 -4.83
CA VAL A 91 -22.79 15.19 -3.52
C VAL A 91 -21.93 15.70 -2.36
N GLY A 92 -22.29 16.89 -1.89
CA GLY A 92 -21.80 17.41 -0.62
C GLY A 92 -22.27 16.53 0.53
N ASP A 93 -21.33 16.15 1.37
CA ASP A 93 -21.59 15.95 2.79
C ASP A 93 -20.31 16.26 3.58
N LEU A 94 -20.51 16.97 4.68
CA LEU A 94 -19.51 17.27 5.69
C LEU A 94 -19.00 15.96 6.29
N ARG A 95 -17.69 15.82 6.41
CA ARG A 95 -16.96 15.61 7.69
C ARG A 95 -15.55 15.12 7.40
N THR A 96 -14.63 16.07 7.56
CA THR A 96 -13.27 15.86 8.00
C THR A 96 -13.09 14.70 8.97
N GLY A 97 -12.15 13.80 8.63
CA GLY A 97 -11.33 13.05 9.58
C GLY A 97 -11.82 11.65 9.93
N SER A 98 -11.17 10.63 9.36
CA SER A 98 -11.09 9.30 10.01
C SER A 98 -9.64 8.90 10.19
N PRO A 99 -9.03 9.19 11.35
CA PRO A 99 -8.00 8.35 11.89
C PRO A 99 -8.67 7.26 12.73
N GLU A 100 -8.45 6.03 12.30
CA GLU A 100 -8.04 4.94 13.18
C GLU A 100 -9.12 4.35 14.12
N VAL A 101 -9.36 3.07 13.88
CA VAL A 101 -10.04 2.11 14.74
C VAL A 101 -9.44 2.18 16.16
N ARG A 102 -10.03 3.02 17.03
CA ARG A 102 -9.73 2.98 18.47
C ARG A 102 -10.52 1.84 19.09
N GLN A 103 -9.88 0.67 19.13
CA GLN A 103 -10.14 -0.33 20.16
C GLN A 103 -9.65 0.24 21.50
N PHE A 104 -10.57 0.81 22.27
CA PHE A 104 -10.46 0.89 23.72
C PHE A 104 -11.89 0.79 24.26
N TRP A 105 -12.31 -0.42 24.61
CA TRP A 105 -13.47 -0.64 25.47
C TRP A 105 -13.18 -0.03 26.84
N ILE A 106 -13.39 1.28 26.99
CA ILE A 106 -13.42 1.91 28.31
C ILE A 106 -14.81 1.62 28.88
N SER A 107 -14.87 0.59 29.71
CA SER A 107 -15.96 0.34 30.63
C SER A 107 -16.14 1.54 31.56
N ALA A 108 -17.29 2.20 31.49
CA ALA A 108 -17.80 3.04 32.55
C ALA A 108 -19.32 2.84 32.58
N GLY A 109 -19.79 2.12 33.60
CA GLY A 109 -21.18 1.74 33.78
C GLY A 109 -22.10 2.95 33.92
N LEU A 110 -23.25 2.87 33.29
CA LEU A 110 -24.41 3.68 33.63
C LEU A 110 -25.39 2.79 34.38
N GLY A 111 -25.46 3.00 35.69
CA GLY A 111 -26.39 2.34 36.58
C GLY A 111 -27.82 2.77 36.28
N PHE A 112 -28.75 1.82 36.33
CA PHE A 112 -30.17 2.10 36.44
C PHE A 112 -30.59 1.87 37.88
N VAL A 113 -30.74 2.95 38.65
CA VAL A 113 -31.54 2.94 39.89
C VAL A 113 -32.31 4.25 39.98
N ASN A 114 -33.61 4.19 39.67
CA ASN A 114 -34.71 5.04 40.13
C ASN A 114 -35.96 4.18 39.78
N GLY A 115 -36.80 3.63 40.66
CA GLY A 115 -37.12 3.95 42.05
C GLY A 115 -38.19 5.04 42.07
N PHE A 116 -39.48 4.68 42.21
CA PHE A 116 -40.69 5.43 42.60
C PHE A 116 -41.89 4.69 41.93
N GLY A 117 -42.98 4.26 42.56
CA GLY A 117 -43.53 4.33 43.92
C GLY A 117 -44.90 3.61 43.87
#